data_AF-S0AR99-F1
#
_entry.id   AF-S0AR99-F1
#
_cell.length_a   1.000
_cell.length_b   1.000
_cell.length_c   1.000
_cell.angle_alpha   90.00
_cell.angle_beta   90.00
_cell.angle_gamma   90.00
#
_symmetry.space_group_name_H-M   'P 1'
#
loop_
_entity.id
_entity.type
_entity.pdbx_description
1 polymer ?
#
loop_
_entity_poly.entity_id
_entity_poly.type
_entity_poly.pdbx_seq_one_letter_code
_entity_poly.pdbx_strand_id
1 'polypeptide(L)'
;MDINQAIETAKSGIQKQFNVTEISIKSSNLKNGIWHINTSFILNNEQKYYSVNVNNDSGFIEDMNETKLSTGDAGSAPTLVTIAFVIQIIAVISYAIAFVVYAGFAIATASVSTYTSVTSVPSANPAIFSIDVLIIVLIVVFLILLLIDIYILRRIMKIRKFIRNGDYKSAYEKNTIAFGILALIFGGLLTGILLLVARDGLNQASN
;
A
#
# COMPACT_ATOMS: atom_id res chain seq x y z
N MET A 1 -10.06 -38.08 -10.96
CA MET A 1 -9.13 -37.35 -11.84
C MET A 1 -7.96 -36.82 -11.02
N ASP A 2 -6.74 -36.77 -11.56
CA ASP A 2 -5.62 -36.12 -10.85
C ASP A 2 -5.62 -34.58 -11.04
N ILE A 3 -4.84 -33.86 -10.24
CA ILE A 3 -4.76 -32.40 -10.28
C ILE A 3 -4.29 -31.87 -11.65
N ASN A 4 -3.39 -32.58 -12.33
CA ASN A 4 -2.82 -32.14 -13.60
C ASN A 4 -3.86 -32.27 -14.73
N GLN A 5 -4.61 -33.36 -14.74
CA GLN A 5 -5.74 -33.57 -15.63
C GLN A 5 -6.82 -32.51 -15.41
N ALA A 6 -7.13 -32.19 -14.15
CA ALA A 6 -8.10 -31.13 -13.83
C ALA A 6 -7.65 -29.76 -14.36
N ILE A 7 -6.35 -29.44 -14.20
CA ILE A 7 -5.74 -28.20 -14.71
C ILE A 7 -5.78 -28.15 -16.23
N GLU A 8 -5.43 -29.23 -16.93
CA GLU A 8 -5.46 -29.27 -18.39
C GLU A 8 -6.89 -29.15 -18.94
N THR A 9 -7.86 -29.78 -18.30
CA THR A 9 -9.29 -29.60 -18.62
C THR A 9 -9.71 -28.13 -18.45
N ALA A 10 -9.35 -27.50 -17.33
CA ALA A 10 -9.66 -26.09 -17.09
C ALA A 10 -9.00 -25.16 -18.12
N LYS A 11 -7.71 -25.38 -18.43
CA LYS A 11 -6.98 -24.64 -19.47
C LYS A 11 -7.67 -24.78 -20.82
N SER A 12 -7.92 -26.01 -21.27
CA SER A 12 -8.59 -26.28 -22.55
C SER A 12 -9.95 -25.60 -22.64
N GLY A 13 -10.74 -25.61 -21.56
CA GLY A 13 -12.01 -24.90 -21.50
C GLY A 13 -11.87 -23.38 -21.68
N ILE A 14 -10.94 -22.76 -20.95
CA ILE A 14 -10.67 -21.32 -21.04
C ILE A 14 -10.15 -20.95 -22.43
N GLN A 15 -9.19 -21.71 -22.97
CA GLN A 15 -8.63 -21.46 -24.30
C GLN A 15 -9.73 -21.51 -25.38
N LYS A 16 -10.63 -22.48 -25.28
CA LYS A 16 -11.75 -22.63 -26.22
C LYS A 16 -12.77 -21.48 -26.10
N GLN A 17 -13.03 -21.00 -24.89
CA GLN A 17 -14.04 -19.96 -24.66
C GLN A 17 -13.53 -18.54 -24.96
N PHE A 18 -12.29 -18.24 -24.62
CA PHE A 18 -11.75 -16.87 -24.68
C PHE A 18 -10.66 -16.67 -25.75
N ASN A 19 -10.25 -17.74 -26.45
CA ASN A 19 -9.18 -17.70 -27.45
C ASN A 19 -7.88 -17.09 -26.89
N VAL A 20 -7.47 -17.52 -25.69
CA VAL A 20 -6.26 -17.08 -25.01
C VAL A 20 -5.22 -18.21 -25.01
N THR A 21 -3.94 -17.87 -25.11
CA THR A 21 -2.85 -18.86 -25.17
C THR A 21 -2.16 -19.05 -23.83
N GLU A 22 -1.95 -17.96 -23.10
CA GLU A 22 -1.25 -17.96 -21.82
C GLU A 22 -2.24 -17.91 -20.65
N ILE A 23 -2.29 -19.02 -19.90
CA ILE A 23 -3.12 -19.16 -18.69
C ILE A 23 -2.20 -19.48 -17.52
N SER A 24 -2.22 -18.60 -16.51
CA SER A 24 -1.55 -18.83 -15.23
C SER A 24 -2.53 -19.45 -14.25
N ILE A 25 -2.20 -20.62 -13.72
CA ILE A 25 -2.91 -21.22 -12.59
C ILE A 25 -2.49 -20.50 -11.31
N LYS A 26 -3.45 -20.04 -10.52
CA LYS A 26 -3.22 -19.34 -9.25
C LYS A 26 -3.36 -20.27 -8.06
N SER A 27 -4.43 -21.05 -8.04
CA SER A 27 -4.64 -22.07 -7.01
C SER A 27 -5.57 -23.16 -7.51
N SER A 28 -5.50 -24.32 -6.85
CA SER A 28 -6.33 -25.48 -7.15
C SER A 28 -6.64 -26.22 -5.85
N ASN A 29 -7.91 -26.50 -5.59
CA ASN A 29 -8.32 -27.24 -4.41
C ASN A 29 -9.48 -28.19 -4.75
N LEU A 30 -9.46 -29.39 -4.18
CA LEU A 30 -10.53 -30.38 -4.33
C LEU A 30 -11.47 -30.30 -3.13
N LYS A 31 -12.75 -29.98 -3.37
CA LYS A 31 -13.80 -30.00 -2.34
C LYS A 31 -15.02 -30.71 -2.88
N ASN A 32 -15.56 -31.65 -2.10
CA ASN A 32 -16.78 -32.39 -2.43
C ASN A 32 -16.77 -33.03 -3.83
N GLY A 33 -15.61 -33.54 -4.28
CA GLY A 33 -15.48 -34.13 -5.62
C GLY A 33 -15.40 -33.11 -6.77
N ILE A 34 -15.27 -31.81 -6.47
CA ILE A 34 -15.12 -30.75 -7.47
C ILE A 34 -13.77 -30.06 -7.28
N TRP A 35 -13.01 -29.99 -8.35
CA TRP A 35 -11.79 -29.19 -8.42
C TRP A 35 -12.15 -27.74 -8.66
N HIS A 36 -11.85 -26.89 -7.69
CA HIS A 36 -11.93 -25.43 -7.82
C HIS A 36 -10.57 -24.91 -8.27
N ILE A 37 -10.49 -24.41 -9.50
CA ILE A 37 -9.25 -23.97 -10.13
C ILE A 37 -9.35 -22.48 -10.45
N ASN A 38 -8.55 -21.68 -9.76
CA ASN A 38 -8.46 -20.24 -10.02
C ASN A 38 -7.36 -19.98 -11.05
N THR A 39 -7.71 -19.22 -12.08
CA THR A 39 -6.85 -18.92 -13.22
C THR A 39 -6.80 -17.44 -13.50
N SER A 40 -5.70 -16.99 -14.13
CA SER A 40 -5.61 -15.64 -14.69
C SER A 40 -5.02 -15.68 -16.09
N PHE A 41 -5.52 -14.81 -16.96
CA PHE A 41 -5.01 -14.66 -18.32
C PHE A 41 -5.24 -13.22 -18.81
N ILE A 42 -4.54 -12.83 -19.87
CA ILE A 42 -4.71 -11.52 -20.49
C ILE A 42 -5.79 -11.64 -21.57
N LEU A 43 -6.85 -10.85 -21.43
CA LEU A 43 -7.92 -10.71 -22.41
C LEU A 43 -8.13 -9.23 -22.69
N ASN A 44 -8.06 -8.82 -23.96
CA ASN A 44 -8.20 -7.42 -24.38
C ASN A 44 -7.23 -6.46 -23.65
N ASN A 45 -5.96 -6.85 -23.48
CA ASN A 45 -4.94 -6.12 -22.71
C ASN A 45 -5.27 -5.91 -21.21
N GLU A 46 -6.28 -6.60 -20.68
CA GLU A 46 -6.59 -6.61 -19.26
C GLU A 46 -6.35 -7.99 -18.66
N GLN A 47 -5.78 -8.05 -17.45
CA GLN A 47 -5.69 -9.30 -16.71
C GLN A 47 -7.06 -9.65 -16.15
N LYS A 48 -7.61 -10.79 -16.58
CA LYS A 48 -8.87 -11.35 -16.11
C LYS A 48 -8.60 -12.54 -15.20
N TYR A 49 -9.54 -12.80 -14.30
CA TYR A 49 -9.46 -13.88 -13.34
C TYR A 49 -10.75 -14.70 -13.38
N TYR A 50 -10.60 -16.02 -13.43
CA TYR A 50 -11.71 -16.94 -13.56
C TYR A 50 -11.55 -18.08 -12.57
N SER A 51 -12.66 -18.45 -11.92
CA SER A 51 -12.79 -19.71 -11.19
C SER A 51 -13.45 -20.73 -12.10
N VAL A 52 -12.78 -21.85 -12.28
CA VAL A 52 -13.27 -22.98 -13.07
C VAL A 52 -13.51 -24.14 -12.12
N ASN A 53 -14.75 -24.62 -12.08
CA ASN A 53 -15.13 -25.79 -11.31
C ASN A 53 -15.14 -27.01 -12.24
N VAL A 54 -14.27 -27.98 -11.97
CA VAL A 54 -14.17 -29.20 -12.77
C VAL A 54 -14.58 -30.39 -11.91
N ASN A 55 -15.61 -31.12 -12.34
CA ASN A 55 -16.06 -32.30 -11.64
C ASN A 55 -14.99 -33.41 -11.74
N ASN A 56 -14.60 -34.00 -10.61
CA ASN A 56 -13.54 -35.00 -10.53
C ASN A 56 -13.90 -36.34 -11.16
N ASP A 57 -15.19 -36.65 -11.23
CA ASP A 57 -15.71 -37.93 -11.70
C ASP A 57 -16.01 -37.88 -13.20
N SER A 58 -16.59 -36.77 -13.67
CA SER A 58 -16.97 -36.62 -15.08
C SER A 58 -15.89 -35.93 -15.93
N GLY A 59 -14.97 -35.20 -15.30
CA GLY A 59 -13.96 -34.41 -16.00
C GLY A 59 -14.53 -33.23 -16.79
N PHE A 60 -15.81 -32.89 -16.59
CA PHE A 60 -16.44 -31.73 -17.24
C PHE A 60 -16.33 -30.48 -16.36
N ILE A 61 -16.29 -29.33 -17.04
CA ILE A 61 -16.41 -28.03 -16.40
C ILE A 61 -17.89 -27.85 -16.03
N GLU A 62 -18.17 -27.80 -14.73
CA GLU A 62 -19.52 -27.55 -14.23
C GLU A 62 -19.88 -26.07 -14.30
N ASP A 63 -18.88 -25.22 -14.01
CA ASP A 63 -19.08 -23.78 -13.93
C ASP A 63 -17.78 -23.04 -14.24
N MET A 64 -17.91 -21.91 -14.91
CA MET A 64 -16.81 -21.01 -15.24
C MET A 64 -17.29 -19.58 -15.13
N ASN A 65 -16.83 -18.89 -14.08
CA ASN A 65 -17.26 -17.53 -13.79
C ASN A 65 -16.07 -16.59 -13.64
N GLU A 66 -16.23 -15.37 -14.15
CA GLU A 66 -15.27 -14.30 -13.89
C GLU A 66 -15.33 -13.98 -12.39
N THR A 67 -14.25 -14.29 -11.70
CA THR A 67 -14.10 -13.94 -10.30
C THR A 67 -13.31 -12.67 -10.23
N LYS A 68 -13.87 -11.63 -9.62
CA LYS A 68 -12.99 -10.64 -8.97
C LYS A 68 -12.23 -11.44 -7.92
N LEU A 69 -10.90 -11.49 -8.00
CA LEU A 69 -10.07 -12.27 -7.08
C LEU A 69 -10.63 -12.07 -5.67
N SER A 70 -11.20 -13.14 -5.13
CA SER A 70 -12.06 -13.02 -3.97
C SER A 70 -11.25 -12.34 -2.88
N THR A 71 -11.74 -11.18 -2.46
CA THR A 71 -11.35 -10.50 -1.22
C THR A 71 -11.43 -11.41 0.02
N GLY A 72 -11.94 -12.64 -0.12
CA GLY A 72 -12.06 -13.63 0.94
C GLY A 72 -10.74 -14.14 1.53
N ASP A 73 -9.67 -14.32 0.74
CA ASP A 73 -8.43 -14.92 1.27
C ASP A 73 -7.48 -13.91 1.92
N ALA A 74 -7.61 -12.62 1.60
CA ALA A 74 -6.78 -11.56 2.21
C ALA A 74 -7.31 -11.07 3.57
N GLY A 75 -8.43 -11.62 4.03
CA GLY A 75 -9.09 -11.24 5.27
C GLY A 75 -9.30 -9.72 5.37
N SER A 76 -8.83 -9.12 6.46
CA SER A 76 -8.93 -7.67 6.69
C SER A 76 -7.81 -6.85 6.04
N ALA A 77 -6.80 -7.47 5.40
CA ALA A 77 -5.64 -6.75 4.87
C ALA A 77 -5.98 -5.61 3.88
N PRO A 78 -6.93 -5.79 2.93
CA PRO A 78 -7.34 -4.69 2.04
C PRO A 78 -7.89 -3.49 2.81
N THR A 79 -8.67 -3.76 3.86
CA THR A 79 -9.25 -2.75 4.73
C THR A 79 -8.18 -2.06 5.56
N LEU A 80 -7.26 -2.82 6.18
CA LEU A 80 -6.16 -2.29 6.99
C LEU A 80 -5.24 -1.38 6.18
N VAL A 81 -4.84 -1.79 4.97
CA VAL A 81 -4.03 -0.94 4.07
C VAL A 81 -4.78 0.31 3.65
N THR A 82 -6.09 0.22 3.44
CA THR A 82 -6.92 1.39 3.10
C THR A 82 -7.02 2.36 4.28
N ILE A 83 -7.20 1.87 5.51
CA ILE A 83 -7.22 2.71 6.70
C ILE A 83 -5.85 3.37 6.91
N ALA A 84 -4.76 2.62 6.79
CA ALA A 84 -3.40 3.16 6.88
C ALA A 84 -3.15 4.27 5.85
N PHE A 85 -3.65 4.10 4.62
CA PHE A 85 -3.57 5.11 3.57
C PHE A 85 -4.32 6.40 3.95
N VAL A 86 -5.54 6.28 4.49
CA VAL A 86 -6.34 7.44 4.92
C VAL A 86 -5.66 8.17 6.07
N ILE A 87 -5.16 7.46 7.08
CA ILE A 87 -4.43 8.06 8.21
C ILE A 87 -3.18 8.79 7.71
N GLN A 88 -2.42 8.19 6.80
CA GLN A 88 -1.23 8.83 6.24
C GLN A 88 -1.56 10.10 5.45
N ILE A 89 -2.67 10.12 4.71
CA ILE A 89 -3.15 11.35 4.04
C ILE A 89 -3.43 12.44 5.07
N ILE A 90 -4.17 12.11 6.13
CA ILE A 90 -4.50 13.08 7.19
C ILE A 90 -3.21 13.61 7.81
N ALA A 91 -2.24 12.75 8.13
CA ALA A 91 -0.94 13.16 8.67
C ALA A 91 -0.21 14.14 7.74
N VAL A 92 -0.11 13.84 6.44
CA VAL A 92 0.54 14.73 5.47
C VAL A 92 -0.18 16.08 5.37
N ILE A 93 -1.51 16.10 5.40
CA ILE A 93 -2.29 17.35 5.38
C ILE A 93 -2.05 18.14 6.67
N SER A 94 -2.06 17.50 7.83
CA SER A 94 -1.77 18.14 9.12
C SER A 94 -0.37 18.77 9.13
N TYR A 95 0.64 18.07 8.58
CA TYR A 95 1.97 18.64 8.41
C TYR A 95 1.96 19.84 7.47
N ALA A 96 1.28 19.78 6.31
CA ALA A 96 1.22 20.92 5.40
C ALA A 96 0.59 22.17 6.06
N ILE A 97 -0.47 21.98 6.85
CA ILE A 97 -1.10 23.08 7.61
C ILE A 97 -0.14 23.63 8.67
N ALA A 98 0.49 22.76 9.45
CA ALA A 98 1.45 23.16 10.48
C ALA A 98 2.62 23.96 9.89
N PHE A 99 3.11 23.55 8.72
CA PHE A 99 4.15 24.27 8.00
C PHE A 99 3.73 25.69 7.62
N VAL A 100 2.53 25.86 7.04
CA VAL A 100 2.02 27.18 6.64
C VAL A 100 1.87 28.10 7.85
N VAL A 101 1.31 27.57 8.95
CA VAL A 101 1.17 28.34 10.20
C VAL A 101 2.53 28.75 10.76
N TYR A 102 3.49 27.81 10.80
CA TYR A 102 4.81 28.07 11.35
C TYR A 102 5.62 29.04 10.48
N ALA A 103 5.56 28.89 9.15
CA ALA A 103 6.19 29.82 8.22
C ALA A 103 5.60 31.23 8.34
N GLY A 104 4.26 31.34 8.47
CA GLY A 104 3.60 32.62 8.70
C GLY A 104 4.04 33.30 10.01
N PHE A 105 4.16 32.51 11.10
CA PHE A 105 4.67 33.01 12.37
C PHE A 105 6.13 33.47 12.27
N ALA A 106 7.00 32.70 11.62
CA ALA A 106 8.41 33.05 11.44
C ALA A 106 8.60 34.35 10.63
N ILE A 107 7.76 34.59 9.62
CA ILE A 107 7.77 35.85 8.85
C ILE A 107 7.33 37.01 9.73
N ALA A 108 6.29 36.83 10.55
CA ALA A 108 5.80 37.86 11.45
C ALA A 108 6.85 38.25 12.51
N THR A 109 7.54 37.30 13.13
CA THR A 109 8.60 37.59 14.13
C THR A 109 9.84 38.25 13.51
N ALA A 110 10.24 37.85 12.30
CA ALA A 110 11.32 38.51 11.58
C ALA A 110 11.02 40.00 11.30
N SER A 111 9.74 40.32 11.00
CA SER A 111 9.31 41.70 10.74
C SER A 111 9.25 42.60 11.97
N VAL A 112 9.19 42.05 13.19
CA VAL A 112 9.19 42.83 14.45
C VAL A 112 10.61 43.10 14.94
N SER A 113 11.54 42.17 14.70
CA SER A 113 12.94 42.24 15.13
C SER A 113 13.74 43.35 14.44
N THR A 114 13.34 43.75 13.24
CA THR A 114 13.95 44.85 12.47
C THR A 114 13.58 46.24 12.98
N TYR A 115 12.53 46.39 13.80
CA TYR A 115 12.12 47.69 14.34
C TYR A 115 12.77 48.04 15.69
N THR A 116 13.22 47.05 16.47
CA THR A 116 13.81 47.25 17.80
C THR A 116 15.33 47.35 17.82
N SER A 117 16.01 47.08 16.70
CA SER A 117 17.48 47.10 16.60
C SER A 117 18.09 48.51 16.51
N VAL A 118 17.30 49.59 16.63
CA VAL A 118 17.80 50.97 16.52
C VAL A 118 18.25 51.54 17.89
N THR A 119 18.04 50.85 19.02
CA THR A 119 18.23 51.46 20.36
C THR A 119 18.98 50.65 21.43
N SER A 120 19.61 49.51 21.14
CA SER A 120 20.34 48.76 22.19
C SER A 120 21.83 48.52 21.92
N VAL A 121 22.62 48.89 22.93
CA VAL A 121 24.08 48.74 23.08
C VAL A 121 24.51 47.27 22.89
N PRO A 122 25.62 46.98 22.19
CA PRO A 122 26.03 45.61 21.92
C PRO A 122 26.61 44.96 23.18
N SER A 123 25.88 44.03 23.80
CA SER A 123 26.48 43.11 24.78
C SER A 123 26.99 41.87 24.06
N ALA A 124 28.31 41.71 23.99
CA ALA A 124 28.95 40.50 23.51
C ALA A 124 28.71 39.35 24.50
N ASN A 125 27.73 38.49 24.21
CA ASN A 125 27.53 37.24 24.93
C ASN A 125 27.74 36.05 23.96
N PRO A 126 28.78 35.21 24.14
CA PRO A 126 29.21 34.25 23.13
C PRO A 126 28.46 32.89 23.14
N ALA A 127 27.24 32.80 23.68
CA ALA A 127 26.52 31.52 23.78
C ALA A 127 25.02 31.57 23.43
N ILE A 128 24.57 32.60 22.72
CA ILE A 128 23.17 32.69 22.29
C ILE A 128 23.11 32.14 20.86
N PHE A 129 22.70 30.87 20.70
CA PHE A 129 22.13 30.43 19.43
C PHE A 129 21.02 31.42 19.09
N SER A 130 21.22 32.23 18.04
CA SER A 130 20.21 33.20 17.64
C SER A 130 18.92 32.44 17.33
N ILE A 131 17.80 32.99 17.76
CA ILE A 131 16.46 32.40 17.54
C ILE A 131 16.26 32.06 16.05
N ASP A 132 16.85 32.86 15.16
CA ASP A 132 16.86 32.64 13.71
C ASP A 132 17.52 31.31 13.30
N VAL A 133 18.66 30.95 13.90
CA VAL A 133 19.35 29.68 13.60
C VAL A 133 18.51 28.48 14.06
N LEU A 134 17.86 28.59 15.23
CA LEU A 134 16.97 27.53 15.73
C LEU A 134 15.76 27.32 14.80
N ILE A 135 15.17 28.42 14.31
CA ILE A 135 14.03 28.37 13.36
C ILE A 135 14.44 27.69 12.05
N ILE A 136 15.61 28.05 11.50
CA ILE A 136 16.11 27.44 10.25
C ILE A 136 16.32 25.94 10.44
N VAL A 137 16.96 25.52 11.53
CA VAL A 137 17.17 24.09 11.84
C VAL A 137 15.84 23.36 11.94
N LEU A 138 14.84 23.94 12.61
CA LEU A 138 13.52 23.33 12.76
C LEU A 138 12.81 23.17 11.41
N ILE A 139 12.86 24.18 10.54
CA ILE A 139 12.28 24.12 9.19
C ILE A 139 12.93 23.01 8.36
N VAL A 140 14.26 22.89 8.41
CA VAL A 140 14.99 21.84 7.67
C VAL A 140 14.60 20.45 8.17
N VAL A 141 14.58 20.24 9.49
CA VAL A 141 14.16 18.96 10.09
C VAL A 141 12.72 18.62 9.69
N PHE A 142 11.83 19.61 9.75
CA PHE A 142 10.43 19.45 9.35
C PHE A 142 10.29 19.02 7.89
N LEU A 143 11.05 19.65 6.98
CA LEU A 143 11.01 19.37 5.56
C LEU A 143 11.51 17.96 5.24
N ILE A 144 12.53 17.48 5.97
CA ILE A 144 13.01 16.10 5.88
C ILE A 144 11.92 15.11 6.31
N LEU A 145 11.25 15.35 7.43
CA LEU A 145 10.16 14.49 7.91
C LEU A 145 9.00 14.42 6.90
N LEU A 146 8.61 15.57 6.34
CA LEU A 146 7.56 15.63 5.32
C LEU A 146 7.92 14.82 4.06
N LEU A 147 9.18 14.86 3.62
CA LEU A 147 9.64 14.04 2.49
C LEU A 147 9.53 12.54 2.78
N ILE A 148 9.85 12.12 4.01
CA ILE A 148 9.71 10.73 4.45
C ILE A 148 8.23 10.31 4.46
N ASP A 149 7.33 11.15 4.96
CA ASP A 149 5.90 10.86 4.95
C ASP A 149 5.32 10.75 3.54
N ILE A 150 5.75 11.61 2.62
CA ILE A 150 5.37 11.51 1.20
C ILE A 150 5.89 10.20 0.59
N TYR A 151 7.12 9.80 0.94
CA TYR A 151 7.68 8.52 0.51
C TYR A 151 6.83 7.33 1.01
N ILE A 152 6.45 7.33 2.29
CA ILE A 152 5.60 6.30 2.89
C ILE A 152 4.24 6.27 2.17
N LEU A 153 3.59 7.43 2.01
CA LEU A 153 2.30 7.54 1.32
C LEU A 153 2.34 6.97 -0.10
N ARG A 154 3.37 7.32 -0.88
CA ARG A 154 3.56 6.79 -2.24
C ARG A 154 3.68 5.28 -2.25
N ARG A 155 4.35 4.70 -1.24
CA ARG A 155 4.54 3.26 -1.15
C ARG A 155 3.25 2.55 -0.73
N ILE A 156 2.49 3.08 0.22
CA ILE A 156 1.16 2.55 0.60
C ILE A 156 0.21 2.58 -0.62
N MET A 157 0.23 3.67 -1.40
CA MET A 157 -0.58 3.79 -2.61
C MET A 157 -0.28 2.67 -3.62
N LYS A 158 0.99 2.29 -3.80
CA LYS A 158 1.36 1.16 -4.67
C LYS A 158 0.83 -0.17 -4.13
N ILE A 159 0.99 -0.44 -2.83
CA ILE A 159 0.47 -1.66 -2.18
C ILE A 159 -1.05 -1.75 -2.37
N ARG A 160 -1.77 -0.65 -2.14
CA ARG A 160 -3.21 -0.57 -2.35
C ARG A 160 -3.62 -0.80 -3.80
N LYS A 161 -2.83 -0.31 -4.77
CA LYS A 161 -3.06 -0.57 -6.19
C LYS A 161 -2.92 -2.07 -6.52
N PHE A 162 -1.91 -2.74 -5.98
CA PHE A 162 -1.75 -4.19 -6.16
C PHE A 162 -2.91 -4.98 -5.55
N ILE A 163 -3.34 -4.63 -4.34
CA ILE A 163 -4.52 -5.21 -3.69
C ILE A 163 -5.78 -5.03 -4.54
N ARG A 164 -6.01 -3.81 -5.06
CA ARG A 164 -7.18 -3.52 -5.91
C ARG A 164 -7.15 -4.29 -7.23
N ASN A 165 -5.96 -4.63 -7.72
CA ASN A 165 -5.75 -5.43 -8.92
C ASN A 165 -5.77 -6.95 -8.65
N GLY A 166 -5.98 -7.38 -7.40
CA GLY A 166 -5.94 -8.79 -7.00
C GLY A 166 -4.54 -9.41 -6.97
N ASP A 167 -3.48 -8.62 -7.14
CA ASP A 167 -2.10 -9.12 -7.11
C ASP A 167 -1.53 -9.05 -5.68
N TYR A 168 -1.99 -9.99 -4.83
CA TYR A 168 -1.59 -10.04 -3.42
C TYR A 168 -0.13 -10.44 -3.22
N LYS A 169 0.46 -11.19 -4.16
CA LYS A 169 1.88 -11.55 -4.14
C LYS A 169 2.77 -10.31 -4.27
N SER A 170 2.52 -9.47 -5.28
CA SER A 170 3.26 -8.20 -5.42
C SER A 170 2.99 -7.25 -4.26
N ALA A 171 1.77 -7.24 -3.71
CA ALA A 171 1.44 -6.44 -2.53
C ALA A 171 2.24 -6.88 -1.29
N TYR A 172 2.36 -8.18 -1.05
CA TYR A 172 3.12 -8.76 0.05
C TYR A 172 4.62 -8.45 -0.07
N GLU A 173 5.20 -8.64 -1.25
CA GLU A 173 6.62 -8.36 -1.50
C GLU A 173 6.97 -6.87 -1.27
N LYS A 174 6.02 -5.96 -1.58
CA LYS A 174 6.20 -4.53 -1.33
C LYS A 174 5.99 -4.14 0.12
N ASN A 175 5.14 -4.85 0.86
CA ASN A 175 4.85 -4.60 2.27
C ASN A 175 5.87 -5.30 3.19
N THR A 176 7.13 -4.86 3.14
CA THR A 176 8.21 -5.43 3.96
C THR A 176 8.05 -5.09 5.45
N ILE A 177 8.49 -5.97 6.36
CA ILE A 177 8.51 -5.67 7.82
C ILE A 177 9.30 -4.39 8.09
N ALA A 178 10.45 -4.24 7.43
CA ALA A 178 11.25 -3.02 7.50
C ALA A 178 10.48 -1.76 7.08
N PHE A 179 9.58 -1.88 6.09
CA PHE A 179 8.72 -0.77 5.70
C PHE A 179 7.62 -0.49 6.74
N GLY A 180 7.02 -1.52 7.33
CA GLY A 180 6.07 -1.35 8.44
C GLY A 180 6.70 -0.65 9.65
N ILE A 181 7.94 -1.01 10.01
CA ILE A 181 8.71 -0.35 11.07
C ILE A 181 9.04 1.10 10.68
N LEU A 182 9.47 1.35 9.45
CA LEU A 182 9.72 2.71 8.96
C LEU A 182 8.45 3.57 9.04
N ALA A 183 7.30 3.02 8.64
CA ALA A 183 6.01 3.70 8.74
C ALA A 183 5.58 3.93 10.21
N LEU A 184 5.97 3.05 11.13
CA LEU A 184 5.70 3.21 12.57
C LEU A 184 6.46 4.39 13.17
N ILE A 185 7.74 4.55 12.78
CA ILE A 185 8.61 5.62 13.30
C ILE A 185 8.23 6.98 12.71
N PHE A 186 7.97 7.03 11.40
CA PHE A 186 7.81 8.30 10.69
C PHE A 186 6.36 8.63 10.34
N GLY A 187 5.58 7.65 9.84
CA GLY A 187 4.18 7.82 9.43
C GLY A 187 3.15 7.68 10.56
N GLY A 188 3.63 7.49 11.79
CA GLY A 188 2.82 7.34 12.98
C GLY A 188 2.51 5.88 13.34
N LEU A 189 2.28 5.69 14.64
CA LEU A 189 2.14 4.37 15.27
C LEU A 189 0.98 3.56 14.67
N LEU A 190 -0.16 4.21 14.42
CA LEU A 190 -1.33 3.56 13.80
C LEU A 190 -1.03 3.09 12.37
N THR A 191 -0.44 3.94 11.54
CA THR A 191 -0.10 3.60 10.15
C THR A 191 0.83 2.39 10.09
N GLY A 192 1.88 2.40 10.92
CA GLY A 192 2.85 1.29 11.00
C GLY A 192 2.23 -0.03 11.45
N ILE A 193 1.46 -0.03 12.54
CA ILE A 193 0.82 -1.24 13.07
C ILE A 193 -0.16 -1.82 12.04
N LEU A 194 -0.98 -0.99 11.41
CA LEU A 194 -1.94 -1.45 10.40
C LEU A 194 -1.25 -2.10 9.21
N LEU A 195 -0.11 -1.57 8.76
CA LEU A 195 0.67 -2.15 7.68
C LEU A 195 1.33 -3.48 8.08
N LEU A 196 1.81 -3.58 9.33
CA LEU A 196 2.39 -4.81 9.86
C LEU A 196 1.33 -5.91 9.99
N VAL A 197 0.14 -5.61 10.53
CA VAL A 197 -0.95 -6.60 10.64
C VAL A 197 -1.50 -6.97 9.26
N ALA A 198 -1.61 -6.01 8.35
CA ALA A 198 -2.04 -6.29 6.97
C ALA A 198 -1.10 -7.27 6.25
N ARG A 199 0.18 -7.31 6.63
CA ARG A 199 1.17 -8.21 6.01
C ARG A 199 0.78 -9.67 6.18
N ASP A 200 0.28 -10.09 7.34
CA ASP A 200 -0.06 -11.48 7.58
C ASP A 200 -1.24 -11.93 6.72
N GLY A 201 -2.25 -11.06 6.56
CA GLY A 201 -3.36 -11.30 5.64
C GLY A 201 -2.91 -11.32 4.16
N LEU A 202 -1.93 -10.48 3.79
CA LEU A 202 -1.34 -10.54 2.45
C LEU A 202 -0.51 -11.80 2.21
N ASN A 203 0.21 -12.29 3.23
CA ASN A 203 0.97 -13.54 3.14
C ASN A 203 0.03 -14.73 2.92
N GLN A 204 -1.07 -14.80 3.67
CA GLN A 204 -2.09 -15.85 3.50
C GLN A 204 -2.71 -15.82 2.10
N ALA A 205 -3.06 -14.63 1.58
CA ALA A 205 -3.61 -14.50 0.22
C ALA A 205 -2.60 -14.67 -0.92
N SER A 206 -1.30 -14.68 -0.61
CA SER A 206 -0.23 -14.82 -1.62
C SER A 206 0.19 -16.27 -1.86
N ASN A 207 -0.19 -17.18 -0.96
CA ASN A 207 0.11 -18.62 -1.01
C ASN A 207 -1.14 -19.41 -1.42
#